data_AF-A0A813ZFE2-F1
#
_entry.id   AF-A0A813ZFE2-F1
#
_cell.length_a   1.000
_cell.length_b   1.000
_cell.length_c   1.000
_cell.angle_alpha   90.00
_cell.angle_beta   90.00
_cell.angle_gamma   90.00
#
_symmetry.space_group_name_H-M   'P 1'
#
loop_
_entity.id
_entity.type
_entity.pdbx_description
1 polymer ?
#
loop_
_entity_poly.entity_id
_entity_poly.type
_entity_poly.pdbx_seq_one_letter_code
_entity_poly.pdbx_strand_id
1 'polypeptide(L)'
;MVEDEKSTPKGSYALIWYIFYFSKLWEFTDIYFVILNKSPVLMHFRWHHQTTPSVVLASLIGDVSYEWPTIVSNSLLHTFMYPHFAGVWNAYPILIVLGAWQLIVGLSLSIYGIIVGCDGSFNAKLWGLLMYITYTIGYLNEHFHLVDRLRDFISTSRHDSKTL
;
A
#
# COMPACT_ATOMS: atom_id res chain seq x y z
N MET A 1 30.82 -15.49 12.17
CA MET A 1 30.03 -14.50 11.41
C MET A 1 30.05 -13.23 12.23
N VAL A 2 30.76 -12.21 11.76
CA VAL A 2 30.69 -10.88 12.34
C VAL A 2 29.31 -10.35 11.93
N GLU A 3 28.45 -10.06 12.90
CA GLU A 3 27.24 -9.30 12.63
C GLU A 3 27.72 -7.92 12.16
N ASP A 4 27.67 -7.67 10.86
CA ASP A 4 27.87 -6.32 10.33
C ASP A 4 26.86 -5.42 11.04
N GLU A 5 27.39 -4.50 11.83
CA GLU A 5 26.61 -3.51 12.56
C GLU A 5 25.80 -2.74 11.52
N LYS A 6 24.51 -3.06 11.40
CA LYS A 6 23.62 -2.42 10.43
C LYS A 6 23.65 -0.92 10.67
N SER A 7 24.34 -0.20 9.79
CA SER A 7 24.42 1.24 9.90
C SER A 7 23.03 1.81 9.69
N THR A 8 22.47 2.41 10.73
CA THR A 8 21.22 3.17 10.60
C THR A 8 21.39 4.21 9.48
N PRO A 9 20.38 4.43 8.63
CA PRO A 9 20.43 5.48 7.63
C PRO A 9 20.81 6.81 8.29
N LYS A 10 21.74 7.57 7.69
CA LYS A 10 22.18 8.88 8.20
C LYS A 10 21.86 10.01 7.20
N GLY A 11 21.82 11.23 7.71
CA GLY A 11 21.66 12.44 6.89
C GLY A 11 20.23 12.73 6.44
N SER A 12 20.10 13.51 5.37
CA SER A 12 18.82 13.96 4.83
C SER A 12 17.91 12.83 4.35
N TYR A 13 18.51 11.76 3.81
CA TYR A 13 17.80 10.57 3.39
C TYR A 13 17.04 9.94 4.57
N ALA A 14 17.74 9.66 5.67
CA ALA A 14 17.14 9.11 6.88
C ALA A 14 16.02 10.00 7.43
N LEU A 15 16.25 11.31 7.44
CA LEU A 15 15.26 12.27 7.92
C LEU A 15 13.95 12.20 7.11
N ILE A 16 14.02 12.14 5.78
CA ILE A 16 12.84 12.02 4.92
C ILE A 16 12.06 10.74 5.24
N TRP A 17 12.77 9.63 5.45
CA TRP A 17 12.15 8.37 5.82
C TRP A 17 11.47 8.40 7.19
N TYR A 18 12.09 9.03 8.19
CA TYR A 18 11.46 9.23 9.49
C TYR A 18 10.23 10.13 9.40
N ILE A 19 10.30 11.23 8.64
CA ILE A 19 9.16 12.11 8.41
C ILE A 19 8.00 11.34 7.76
N PHE A 20 8.29 10.55 6.72
CA PHE A 20 7.29 9.71 6.08
C PHE A 20 6.71 8.66 7.04
N TYR A 21 7.54 8.00 7.85
CA TYR A 21 7.06 7.08 8.88
C TYR A 21 6.11 7.76 9.88
N PHE A 22 6.47 8.95 10.37
CA PHE A 22 5.61 9.72 11.27
C PHE A 22 4.33 10.18 10.58
N SER A 23 4.35 10.50 9.28
CA SER A 23 3.13 10.81 8.54
C SER A 23 2.18 9.61 8.50
N LYS A 24 2.68 8.38 8.39
CA LYS A 24 1.87 7.16 8.46
C LYS A 24 1.25 6.91 9.83
N LEU A 25 1.94 7.29 10.90
CA LEU A 25 1.34 7.29 12.24
C LEU A 25 0.27 8.38 12.38
N TRP A 26 0.51 9.56 11.80
CA TRP A 26 -0.47 10.64 11.79
C TRP A 26 -1.75 10.28 11.02
N GLU A 27 -1.61 9.53 9.93
CA GLU A 27 -2.71 9.02 9.10
C GLU A 27 -3.71 8.13 9.85
N PHE A 28 -3.39 7.62 11.05
CA PHE A 28 -4.43 7.00 11.89
C PHE A 28 -5.58 7.97 12.22
N THR A 29 -5.32 9.28 12.23
CA THR A 29 -6.37 10.32 12.38
C THR A 29 -7.42 10.26 11.27
N ASP A 30 -7.07 9.78 10.08
CA ASP A 30 -7.99 9.67 8.94
C ASP A 30 -9.13 8.69 9.25
N ILE A 31 -8.83 7.60 9.98
CA ILE A 31 -9.85 6.64 10.43
C ILE A 31 -10.89 7.34 11.33
N TYR A 32 -10.43 8.19 12.25
CA TYR A 32 -11.33 8.95 13.11
C TYR A 32 -12.19 9.92 12.29
N PHE A 33 -11.62 10.63 11.32
CA PHE A 33 -12.38 11.54 10.46
C PHE A 33 -13.44 10.82 9.62
N VAL A 34 -13.13 9.65 9.05
CA VAL A 34 -14.12 8.85 8.31
C VAL A 34 -15.27 8.42 9.22
N ILE A 35 -14.97 7.98 10.45
CA ILE A 35 -15.98 7.59 11.44
C ILE A 35 -16.85 8.80 11.83
N LEU A 36 -16.25 9.95 12.13
CA LEU A 36 -16.97 11.17 12.49
C LEU A 36 -17.85 11.68 11.35
N ASN A 37 -17.38 11.52 10.10
CA ASN A 37 -18.13 11.87 8.90
C ASN A 37 -19.21 10.84 8.52
N LYS A 38 -19.42 9.79 9.34
CA LYS A 38 -20.38 8.70 9.09
C LYS A 38 -20.24 8.05 7.71
N SER A 39 -19.03 8.12 7.13
CA SER A 39 -18.75 7.53 5.83
C SER A 39 -18.47 6.04 6.00
N PRO A 40 -18.85 5.19 5.03
CA PRO A 40 -18.54 3.76 5.11
C PRO A 40 -17.03 3.57 5.15
N VAL A 41 -16.53 2.93 6.20
CA VAL A 41 -15.11 2.65 6.34
C VAL A 41 -14.77 1.45 5.48
N LEU A 42 -14.19 1.71 4.31
CA LEU A 42 -13.75 0.69 3.36
C LEU A 42 -12.71 -0.25 3.98
N MET A 43 -12.75 -1.53 3.62
CA MET A 43 -11.90 -2.55 4.23
C MET A 43 -10.43 -2.37 3.86
N HIS A 44 -10.15 -2.08 2.58
CA HIS A 44 -8.83 -1.71 2.08
C HIS A 44 -8.28 -0.50 2.84
N PHE A 45 -9.08 0.55 3.02
CA PHE A 45 -8.69 1.74 3.77
C PHE A 45 -8.24 1.39 5.20
N ARG A 46 -9.03 0.59 5.93
CA ARG A 46 -8.69 0.15 7.31
C ARG A 46 -7.42 -0.68 7.33
N TRP A 47 -7.35 -1.68 6.46
CA TRP A 47 -6.23 -2.60 6.40
C TRP A 47 -4.94 -1.87 6.03
N HIS A 48 -5.00 -0.97 5.06
CA HIS A 48 -3.89 -0.13 4.64
C HIS A 48 -3.38 0.73 5.80
N HIS A 49 -4.24 1.49 6.48
CA HIS A 49 -3.81 2.38 7.57
C HIS A 49 -3.28 1.61 8.79
N GLN A 50 -3.81 0.41 9.06
CA GLN A 50 -3.34 -0.42 10.17
C GLN A 50 -1.94 -1.02 9.91
N THR A 51 -1.60 -1.32 8.67
CA THR A 51 -0.39 -2.08 8.33
C THR A 51 0.72 -1.23 7.69
N THR A 52 0.39 -0.12 7.02
CA THR A 52 1.39 0.74 6.35
C THR A 52 2.49 1.25 7.27
N PRO A 53 2.21 1.70 8.52
CA PRO A 53 3.27 2.08 9.46
C PRO A 53 4.25 0.93 9.71
N SER A 54 3.77 -0.32 9.78
CA SER A 54 4.63 -1.49 9.96
C SER A 54 5.49 -1.78 8.72
N VAL A 55 4.95 -1.54 7.51
CA VAL A 55 5.70 -1.69 6.26
C VAL A 55 6.83 -0.67 6.20
N VAL A 56 6.53 0.60 6.46
CA VAL A 56 7.55 1.66 6.44
C VAL A 56 8.62 1.41 7.52
N LEU A 57 8.22 0.98 8.72
CA LEU A 57 9.16 0.63 9.78
C LEU A 57 10.04 -0.57 9.40
N ALA A 58 9.45 -1.61 8.80
CA ALA A 58 10.19 -2.78 8.33
C ALA A 58 11.20 -2.41 7.25
N SER A 59 10.84 -1.54 6.31
CA SER A 59 11.75 -1.03 5.29
C SER A 59 12.87 -0.17 5.87
N LEU A 60 12.57 0.66 6.88
CA LEU A 60 13.54 1.51 7.56
C LEU A 60 14.58 0.67 8.36
N ILE A 61 14.11 -0.26 9.20
CA ILE A 61 14.98 -1.16 9.98
C ILE A 61 15.68 -2.18 9.07
N GLY A 62 15.00 -2.55 8.00
CA GLY A 62 15.48 -3.46 6.98
C GLY A 62 16.49 -2.86 6.03
N ASP A 63 16.73 -1.54 6.06
CA ASP A 63 17.60 -0.81 5.13
C ASP A 63 17.27 -1.06 3.66
N VAL A 64 15.99 -0.92 3.31
CA VAL A 64 15.48 -1.15 1.95
C VAL A 64 15.52 0.16 1.16
N SER A 65 16.60 0.44 0.44
CA SER A 65 16.84 1.77 -0.14
C SER A 65 16.03 2.09 -1.41
N TYR A 66 15.61 1.06 -2.15
CA TYR A 66 14.92 1.22 -3.44
C TYR A 66 13.43 1.59 -3.33
N GLU A 67 12.88 1.72 -2.12
CA GLU A 67 11.46 2.00 -1.86
C GLU A 67 11.08 3.49 -1.97
N TRP A 68 12.04 4.39 -2.21
CA TRP A 68 11.76 5.82 -2.36
C TRP A 68 10.70 6.15 -3.44
N PRO A 69 10.56 5.43 -4.59
CA PRO A 69 9.50 5.75 -5.56
C PRO A 69 8.12 5.41 -5.00
N THR A 70 8.04 4.43 -4.10
CA THR A 70 6.81 4.07 -3.38
C THR A 70 6.39 5.21 -2.44
N ILE A 71 7.35 5.80 -1.73
CA ILE A 71 7.14 6.99 -0.87
C ILE A 71 6.62 8.18 -1.71
N VAL A 72 7.26 8.43 -2.86
CA VAL A 72 6.90 9.54 -3.75
C VAL A 72 5.51 9.34 -4.36
N SER A 73 5.21 8.15 -4.88
CA SER A 73 3.90 7.84 -5.46
C SER A 73 2.79 7.92 -4.42
N ASN A 74 3.04 7.48 -3.19
CA ASN A 74 2.09 7.63 -2.10
C ASN A 74 1.86 9.10 -1.69
N SER A 75 2.94 9.87 -1.57
CA SER A 75 2.85 11.31 -1.28
C SER A 75 2.08 12.06 -2.37
N LEU A 76 2.28 11.67 -3.64
CA LEU A 76 1.53 12.20 -4.78
C LEU A 76 0.04 11.88 -4.67
N LEU A 77 -0.35 10.62 -4.39
CA LEU A 77 -1.76 10.26 -4.17
C LEU A 77 -2.37 11.11 -3.04
N HIS A 78 -1.67 11.22 -1.91
CA HIS A 78 -2.16 11.95 -0.72
C HIS A 78 -2.34 13.45 -1.01
N THR A 79 -1.51 14.02 -1.89
CA THR A 79 -1.64 15.42 -2.35
C THR A 79 -3.00 15.68 -3.00
N PHE A 80 -3.59 14.70 -3.71
CA PHE A 80 -4.93 14.84 -4.31
C PHE A 80 -6.04 14.33 -3.39
N MET A 81 -5.74 13.30 -2.59
CA MET A 81 -6.71 12.64 -1.71
C MET A 81 -7.20 13.58 -0.61
N TYR A 82 -6.29 14.29 0.08
CA TYR A 82 -6.70 15.15 1.20
C TYR A 82 -7.57 16.32 0.80
N PRO A 83 -7.26 17.11 -0.25
CA PRO A 83 -8.17 18.16 -0.70
C PRO A 83 -9.52 17.61 -1.18
N HIS A 84 -9.55 16.40 -1.76
CA HIS A 84 -10.82 15.75 -2.12
C HIS A 84 -11.67 15.43 -0.88
N PHE A 85 -11.08 14.82 0.15
CA PHE A 85 -11.78 14.54 1.41
C PHE A 85 -12.16 15.80 2.20
N ALA A 86 -11.39 16.87 2.07
CA ALA A 86 -11.75 18.19 2.61
C ALA A 86 -12.86 18.91 1.82
N GLY A 87 -13.36 18.32 0.72
CA GLY A 87 -14.41 18.91 -0.10
C GLY A 87 -13.96 20.09 -0.97
N VAL A 88 -12.64 20.28 -1.14
CA VAL A 88 -12.08 21.37 -1.96
C VAL A 88 -12.37 21.13 -3.44
N TRP A 89 -12.26 19.87 -3.90
CA TRP A 89 -12.58 19.48 -5.28
C TRP A 89 -13.05 18.04 -5.40
N ASN A 90 -13.70 17.71 -6.52
CA ASN A 90 -14.02 16.32 -6.86
C ASN A 90 -12.93 15.71 -7.75
N ALA A 91 -11.95 15.06 -7.13
CA ALA A 91 -10.84 14.40 -7.83
C ALA A 91 -11.02 12.87 -7.94
N TYR A 92 -12.23 12.34 -7.73
CA TYR A 92 -12.45 10.90 -7.61
C TYR A 92 -11.85 10.05 -8.76
N PRO A 93 -12.00 10.41 -10.06
CA PRO A 93 -11.37 9.64 -11.14
C PRO A 93 -9.83 9.67 -11.07
N ILE A 94 -9.25 10.80 -10.67
CA ILE A 94 -7.80 10.95 -10.49
C ILE A 94 -7.33 10.05 -9.35
N LEU A 95 -8.08 9.97 -8.24
CA LEU A 95 -7.76 9.10 -7.12
C LEU A 95 -7.77 7.63 -7.51
N ILE A 96 -8.71 7.20 -8.37
CA ILE A 96 -8.73 5.82 -8.87
C ILE A 96 -7.48 5.52 -9.72
N VAL A 97 -7.05 6.46 -10.55
CA VAL A 97 -5.88 6.25 -11.41
C VAL A 97 -4.59 6.28 -10.58
N LEU A 98 -4.44 7.28 -9.70
CA LEU A 98 -3.26 7.41 -8.85
C LEU A 98 -3.14 6.29 -7.81
N GLY A 99 -4.27 5.82 -7.26
CA GLY A 99 -4.31 4.68 -6.35
C GLY A 99 -3.83 3.40 -7.03
N ALA A 100 -4.34 3.12 -8.24
CA ALA A 100 -3.88 1.98 -9.03
C ALA A 100 -2.39 2.10 -9.39
N TRP A 101 -1.94 3.30 -9.81
CA TRP A 101 -0.55 3.59 -10.11
C TRP A 101 0.38 3.34 -8.92
N GLN A 102 0.05 3.84 -7.73
CA GLN A 102 0.84 3.63 -6.51
C GLN A 102 0.99 2.14 -6.19
N LEU A 103 -0.08 1.35 -6.35
CA LEU A 103 -0.06 -0.09 -6.10
C LEU A 103 0.81 -0.84 -7.11
N ILE A 104 0.76 -0.45 -8.39
CA ILE A 104 1.64 -0.99 -9.43
C ILE A 104 3.10 -0.70 -9.07
N VAL A 105 3.43 0.55 -8.70
CA VAL A 105 4.79 0.93 -8.29
C VAL A 105 5.27 0.08 -7.11
N GLY A 106 4.49 0.01 -6.03
CA GLY A 106 4.87 -0.74 -4.83
C GLY A 106 5.04 -2.24 -5.09
N LEU A 107 4.13 -2.86 -5.86
CA LEU A 107 4.20 -4.27 -6.20
C LEU A 107 5.38 -4.58 -7.12
N SER A 108 5.58 -3.79 -8.17
CA SER A 108 6.69 -3.96 -9.11
C SER A 108 8.04 -3.82 -8.42
N LEU A 109 8.22 -2.82 -7.56
CA LEU A 109 9.47 -2.63 -6.82
C LEU A 109 9.70 -3.72 -5.76
N SER A 110 8.66 -4.17 -5.07
CA SER A 110 8.75 -5.29 -4.13
C SER A 110 9.22 -6.58 -4.82
N ILE A 111 8.65 -6.90 -5.99
CA ILE A 111 9.04 -8.06 -6.80
C ILE A 111 10.47 -7.89 -7.32
N TYR A 112 10.77 -6.73 -7.90
CA TYR A 112 12.09 -6.40 -8.43
C TYR A 112 13.19 -6.55 -7.38
N GLY A 113 13.00 -5.96 -6.19
CA GLY A 113 13.97 -5.98 -5.11
C GLY A 113 14.27 -7.39 -4.56
N ILE A 114 13.30 -8.31 -4.64
CA ILE A 114 13.49 -9.72 -4.30
C ILE A 114 14.24 -10.45 -5.42
N ILE A 115 13.84 -10.28 -6.68
CA ILE A 115 14.44 -11.00 -7.83
C ILE A 115 15.90 -10.60 -8.04
N VAL A 116 16.18 -9.29 -8.00
CA VAL A 116 17.53 -8.75 -8.24
C VAL A 116 18.42 -8.87 -7.01
N GLY A 117 17.83 -9.11 -5.83
CA GLY A 117 18.58 -9.19 -4.59
C GLY A 117 19.16 -7.83 -4.20
N CYS A 118 18.33 -6.78 -4.23
CA CYS A 118 18.74 -5.44 -3.78
C CYS A 118 19.22 -5.46 -2.32
N ASP A 119 19.70 -4.33 -1.82
CA ASP A 119 20.02 -4.17 -0.41
C ASP A 119 18.82 -4.38 0.51
N GLY A 120 19.12 -4.59 1.79
CA GLY A 120 18.15 -4.73 2.86
C GLY A 120 17.66 -6.15 3.16
N SER A 121 16.99 -6.29 4.31
CA SER A 121 16.55 -7.58 4.87
C SER A 121 15.51 -8.27 4.00
N PHE A 122 15.72 -9.56 3.70
CA PHE A 122 14.73 -10.37 2.99
C PHE A 122 13.36 -10.37 3.67
N ASN A 123 13.31 -10.40 5.00
CA ASN A 123 12.06 -10.38 5.76
C ASN A 123 11.28 -9.06 5.55
N ALA A 124 11.99 -7.93 5.47
CA ALA A 124 11.37 -6.64 5.20
C ALA A 124 10.77 -6.59 3.79
N LYS A 125 11.51 -7.10 2.79
CA LYS A 125 11.03 -7.18 1.40
C LYS A 125 9.82 -8.09 1.26
N LEU A 126 9.87 -9.26 1.88
CA LEU A 126 8.77 -10.21 1.88
C LEU A 126 7.53 -9.63 2.56
N TRP A 127 7.71 -8.94 3.69
CA TRP A 127 6.62 -8.24 4.37
C TRP A 127 6.00 -7.15 3.49
N GLY A 128 6.82 -6.31 2.85
CA GLY A 128 6.37 -5.31 1.90
C GLY A 128 5.57 -5.92 0.75
N LEU A 129 6.10 -6.98 0.12
CA LEU A 129 5.43 -7.69 -0.97
C LEU A 129 4.05 -8.23 -0.53
N LEU A 130 3.99 -8.91 0.62
CA LEU A 130 2.72 -9.45 1.13
C LEU A 130 1.70 -8.35 1.36
N MET A 131 2.12 -7.21 1.94
CA MET A 131 1.23 -6.07 2.16
C MET A 131 0.75 -5.48 0.85
N TYR A 132 1.62 -5.22 -0.13
CA TYR A 132 1.21 -4.70 -1.45
C TYR A 132 0.26 -5.64 -2.21
N ILE A 133 0.42 -6.96 -2.08
CA ILE A 133 -0.54 -7.94 -2.61
C ILE A 133 -1.91 -7.75 -1.96
N THR A 134 -1.97 -7.70 -0.62
CA THR A 134 -3.25 -7.52 0.09
C THR A 134 -3.91 -6.17 -0.23
N TYR A 135 -3.12 -5.10 -0.38
CA TYR A 135 -3.60 -3.79 -0.79
C TYR A 135 -4.19 -3.82 -2.19
N THR A 136 -3.51 -4.47 -3.13
CA THR A 136 -3.97 -4.62 -4.52
C THR A 136 -5.29 -5.38 -4.59
N ILE A 137 -5.41 -6.50 -3.86
CA ILE A 137 -6.65 -7.28 -3.81
C ILE A 137 -7.80 -6.43 -3.23
N GLY A 138 -7.57 -5.75 -2.10
CA GLY A 138 -8.57 -4.87 -1.49
C GLY A 138 -9.03 -3.77 -2.42
N TYR A 139 -8.08 -3.11 -3.08
CA TYR A 139 -8.34 -2.03 -4.03
C TYR A 139 -9.15 -2.50 -5.25
N LEU A 140 -8.74 -3.62 -5.85
CA LEU A 140 -9.46 -4.20 -7.00
C LEU A 140 -10.86 -4.66 -6.63
N ASN A 141 -11.04 -5.19 -5.42
CA ASN A 141 -12.35 -5.57 -4.93
C ASN A 141 -13.27 -4.36 -4.76
N GLU A 142 -12.77 -3.28 -4.15
CA GLU A 142 -13.58 -2.10 -3.86
C GLU A 142 -13.95 -1.28 -5.09
N HIS A 143 -13.05 -1.16 -6.07
CA HIS A 143 -13.30 -0.34 -7.25
C HIS A 143 -13.84 -1.12 -8.47
N PHE A 144 -13.61 -2.43 -8.54
CA PHE A 144 -13.98 -3.24 -9.72
C PHE A 144 -14.82 -4.48 -9.41
N HIS A 145 -15.14 -4.74 -8.13
CA HIS A 145 -15.88 -5.93 -7.67
C HIS A 145 -15.23 -7.25 -8.12
N LEU A 146 -13.90 -7.31 -8.09
CA LEU A 146 -13.13 -8.45 -8.60
C LEU A 146 -13.56 -9.79 -7.99
N VAL A 147 -13.75 -9.85 -6.66
CA VAL A 147 -14.10 -11.10 -5.96
C VAL A 147 -15.50 -11.56 -6.34
N ASP A 148 -16.45 -10.63 -6.48
CA ASP A 148 -17.83 -10.94 -6.86
C ASP A 148 -17.85 -11.53 -8.28
N ARG A 149 -17.14 -10.90 -9.23
CA ARG A 149 -17.04 -11.42 -10.61
C ARG A 149 -16.39 -12.80 -10.69
N LEU A 150 -15.35 -13.06 -9.89
CA LEU A 150 -14.70 -14.38 -9.84
C LEU A 150 -15.64 -15.43 -9.25
N ARG A 151 -16.41 -15.09 -8.21
CA ARG A 151 -17.41 -15.98 -7.63
C ARG A 151 -18.48 -16.36 -8.65
N ASP A 152 -19.00 -15.37 -9.38
CA ASP A 152 -20.01 -15.58 -10.40
C ASP A 152 -19.49 -16.49 -11.52
N PHE A 153 -18.27 -16.24 -12.00
CA PHE A 153 -17.62 -17.09 -13.01
C PHE A 153 -17.44 -18.55 -12.56
N ILE A 154 -17.02 -18.77 -11.31
CA ILE A 154 -16.87 -20.13 -10.75
C ILE A 154 -18.23 -20.81 -10.59
N SER A 155 -19.27 -20.06 -10.20
CA SER A 155 -20.63 -20.60 -10.06
C SER A 155 -21.19 -21.06 -11.41
N THR A 156 -21.02 -20.26 -12.47
CA THR A 156 -21.47 -20.62 -13.82
C THR A 156 -20.74 -21.85 -14.35
N SER A 157 -19.42 -21.91 -14.22
CA SER A 157 -18.65 -23.07 -14.73
C SER A 157 -18.98 -24.41 -14.03
N ARG A 158 -19.36 -24.36 -12.74
CA ARG A 158 -19.83 -25.55 -12.00
C ARG A 158 -21.23 -26.02 -12.45
N HIS A 159 -22.05 -25.13 -13.00
CA HIS A 159 -23.37 -25.51 -13.50
C HIS A 159 -23.25 -26.28 -14.82
N ASP A 160 -22.37 -25.84 -15.72
CA ASP A 160 -22.15 -26.45 -17.03
C ASP A 160 -21.50 -27.84 -16.94
N SER A 161 -20.67 -28.10 -15.92
CA SER A 161 -20.04 -29.40 -15.71
C SER A 161 -20.99 -30.49 -15.22
N LYS A 162 -22.19 -30.14 -14.74
CA LYS A 162 -23.20 -31.10 -14.25
C LYS A 162 -24.22 -31.48 -15.32
N THR A 163 -24.19 -30.83 -16.48
CA THR A 163 -25.11 -31.05 -17.60
C THR A 163 -24.51 -31.91 -18.73
N LEU A 164 -23.30 -32.45 -18.53
CA LEU A 164 -22.61 -33.41 -19.39
C LEU A 164 -22.57 -34.78 -18.72
#